data_AF-A0A2D2D5H4-F1
#
_entry.id   AF-A0A2D2D5H4-F1
#
_cell.length_a   1.000
_cell.length_b   1.000
_cell.length_c   1.000
_cell.angle_alpha   90.00
_cell.angle_beta   90.00
_cell.angle_gamma   90.00
#
_symmetry.space_group_name_H-M   'P 1'
#
loop_
_entity.id
_entity.type
_entity.pdbx_description
1 polymer ?
#
loop_
_entity_poly.entity_id
_entity_poly.type
_entity_poly.pdbx_seq_one_letter_code
_entity_poly.pdbx_strand_id
1 'polypeptide(L)'
;MKGKASMRSIGGCFLVFGFFAALGGCNSSAPEAAKIVAAAPEPPAPGVIGSAVGRELGAADRAMAIAAQQEAVNSGERRSWRGAHGAYGFVEPAAENGVGGCRDYTHKVFIDGRPQQAKGQACKRPDGSWRVTG
;
A
#
# COMPACT_ATOMS: atom_id res chain seq x y z
N MET A 1 46.84 -15.14 -12.81
CA MET A 1 46.67 -16.59 -12.53
C MET A 1 45.18 -16.90 -12.49
N LYS A 2 44.73 -17.86 -13.33
CA LYS A 2 43.54 -18.73 -13.23
C LYS A 2 42.22 -18.04 -12.82
N GLY A 3 41.24 -17.80 -13.69
CA GLY A 3 40.65 -18.74 -14.65
C GLY A 3 39.33 -19.29 -14.08
N LYS A 4 38.21 -19.10 -14.81
CA LYS A 4 37.11 -20.05 -14.98
C LYS A 4 36.07 -19.43 -15.92
N ALA A 5 36.21 -19.78 -17.18
CA ALA A 5 35.12 -19.78 -18.13
C ALA A 5 34.05 -20.79 -17.67
N SER A 6 32.77 -20.45 -17.83
CA SER A 6 31.72 -21.43 -18.05
C SER A 6 30.94 -20.99 -19.28
N MET A 7 31.29 -21.64 -20.39
CA MET A 7 30.71 -21.54 -21.71
C MET A 7 29.72 -22.71 -21.88
N ARG A 8 28.55 -22.41 -22.44
CA ARG A 8 27.64 -23.30 -23.21
C ARG A 8 26.44 -22.44 -23.59
N SER A 9 26.44 -21.74 -24.73
CA SER A 9 26.39 -22.23 -26.12
C SER A 9 25.24 -23.21 -26.36
N ILE A 10 24.23 -22.74 -27.10
CA ILE A 10 23.36 -23.36 -28.13
C ILE A 10 22.34 -22.22 -28.42
N GLY A 11 22.40 -21.49 -29.53
CA GLY A 11 22.44 -21.98 -30.89
C GLY A 11 21.00 -22.20 -31.35
N GLY A 12 20.37 -21.18 -31.93
CA GLY A 12 18.96 -21.26 -32.30
C GLY A 12 18.45 -20.04 -33.06
N CYS A 13 19.22 -19.61 -34.07
CA CYS A 13 18.72 -18.74 -35.13
C CYS A 13 17.65 -19.52 -35.92
N PHE A 14 16.38 -19.40 -35.55
CA PHE A 14 15.28 -19.85 -36.40
C PHE A 14 14.82 -18.69 -37.28
N LEU A 15 15.43 -18.66 -38.47
CA LEU A 15 14.96 -17.95 -39.63
C LEU A 15 13.65 -18.61 -40.10
N VAL A 16 12.53 -17.90 -40.03
CA VAL A 16 11.44 -18.08 -41.00
C VAL A 16 11.14 -16.74 -41.63
N PHE A 17 11.39 -16.75 -42.93
CA PHE A 17 11.25 -15.70 -43.93
C PHE A 17 9.82 -15.14 -44.02
N GLY A 18 9.68 -13.82 -44.19
CA GLY A 18 8.40 -13.24 -44.60
C GLY A 18 8.22 -11.72 -44.46
N PHE A 19 9.04 -10.93 -45.16
CA PHE A 19 8.63 -9.66 -45.78
C PHE A 19 8.11 -8.52 -44.87
N PHE A 20 8.99 -7.65 -44.38
CA PHE A 20 8.73 -6.20 -44.37
C PHE A 20 10.05 -5.42 -44.37
N ALA A 21 10.06 -4.34 -45.15
CA ALA A 21 11.23 -3.61 -45.57
C ALA A 21 11.67 -2.53 -44.58
N ALA A 22 12.99 -2.28 -44.62
CA ALA A 22 13.62 -0.96 -44.61
C ALA A 22 13.83 -0.22 -43.27
N LEU A 23 15.13 0.08 -43.07
CA LEU A 23 15.73 1.29 -42.51
C LEU A 23 15.79 1.45 -40.98
N GLY A 24 17.03 1.38 -40.48
CA GLY A 24 17.53 2.44 -39.60
C GLY A 24 17.90 2.01 -38.19
N GLY A 25 19.18 2.23 -37.86
CA GLY A 25 19.58 2.59 -36.51
C GLY A 25 20.27 1.51 -35.70
N CYS A 26 21.61 1.46 -35.77
CA CYS A 26 22.39 1.21 -34.56
C CYS A 26 21.99 2.27 -33.53
N ASN A 27 21.43 1.87 -32.41
CA ASN A 27 21.43 2.73 -31.23
C ASN A 27 22.02 1.95 -30.06
N SER A 28 23.35 2.00 -30.00
CA SER A 28 24.09 1.82 -28.77
C SER A 28 23.89 3.09 -27.94
N SER A 29 22.98 3.06 -26.97
CA SER A 29 22.90 4.09 -25.95
C SER A 29 23.52 3.54 -24.67
N ALA A 30 24.61 4.19 -24.26
CA ALA A 30 25.38 3.96 -23.04
C ALA A 30 24.50 4.03 -21.76
N PRO A 31 24.97 3.46 -20.63
CA PRO A 31 24.19 3.39 -19.40
C PRO A 31 24.10 4.78 -18.76
N GLU A 32 22.94 5.41 -18.85
CA GLU A 32 22.64 6.59 -18.05
C GLU A 32 22.23 6.15 -16.66
N ALA A 33 23.07 6.56 -15.70
CA ALA A 33 22.82 6.84 -14.30
C ALA A 33 21.53 6.28 -13.73
N ALA A 34 21.69 5.47 -12.67
CA ALA A 34 20.69 5.08 -11.70
C ALA A 34 19.54 6.10 -11.62
N LYS A 35 18.52 5.89 -12.46
CA LYS A 35 17.21 6.42 -12.17
C LYS A 35 16.87 5.67 -10.92
N ILE A 36 16.93 6.38 -9.80
CA ILE A 36 16.07 6.11 -8.67
C ILE A 36 14.71 6.04 -9.35
N VAL A 37 14.29 4.83 -9.68
CA VAL A 37 12.95 4.56 -10.15
C VAL A 37 12.18 5.06 -8.95
N ALA A 38 11.63 6.27 -9.08
CA ALA A 38 10.62 6.77 -8.19
C ALA A 38 9.59 5.66 -8.23
N ALA A 39 9.68 4.78 -7.24
CA ALA A 39 8.72 3.73 -7.06
C ALA A 39 7.42 4.51 -7.02
N ALA A 40 6.59 4.30 -8.05
CA ALA A 40 5.24 4.78 -8.02
C ALA A 40 4.72 4.41 -6.62
N PRO A 41 4.13 5.36 -5.87
CA PRO A 41 3.70 5.09 -4.51
C PRO A 41 2.91 3.79 -4.54
N GLU A 42 3.41 2.76 -3.82
CA GLU A 42 2.65 1.53 -3.69
C GLU A 42 1.28 1.94 -3.14
N PRO A 43 0.18 1.48 -3.75
CA PRO A 43 -1.13 1.80 -3.24
C PRO A 43 -1.15 1.42 -1.75
N PRO A 44 -1.75 2.25 -0.87
CA PRO A 44 -2.01 1.79 0.49
C PRO A 44 -2.72 0.44 0.36
N ALA A 45 -2.25 -0.59 1.08
CA ALA A 45 -2.94 -1.87 1.11
C ALA A 45 -4.43 -1.57 1.39
N PRO A 46 -5.35 -2.03 0.54
CA PRO A 46 -6.72 -1.55 0.56
C PRO A 46 -7.34 -1.80 1.94
N GLY A 47 -7.81 -0.73 2.56
CA GLY A 47 -8.78 -0.71 3.67
C GLY A 47 -8.55 -1.73 4.79
N VAL A 48 -8.12 -1.27 5.96
CA VAL A 48 -8.31 -2.07 7.17
C VAL A 48 -8.96 -1.24 8.27
N ILE A 49 -10.22 -0.87 8.01
CA ILE A 49 -11.26 -1.30 8.94
C ILE A 49 -11.30 -2.81 8.75
N GLY A 50 -10.97 -3.58 9.80
CA GLY A 50 -10.84 -5.03 9.76
C GLY A 50 -11.71 -5.64 8.67
N SER A 51 -11.09 -6.34 7.70
CA SER A 51 -11.69 -6.62 6.38
C SER A 51 -13.06 -7.29 6.43
N ALA A 52 -13.44 -7.92 7.54
CA ALA A 52 -14.82 -8.29 7.85
C ALA A 52 -15.75 -7.08 8.06
N VAL A 53 -15.48 -6.23 9.04
CA VAL A 53 -16.24 -5.01 9.37
C VAL A 53 -16.32 -4.06 8.18
N GLY A 54 -15.24 -3.94 7.40
CA GLY A 54 -15.24 -3.11 6.21
C GLY A 54 -16.29 -3.55 5.18
N ARG A 55 -16.46 -4.87 4.96
CA ARG A 55 -17.40 -5.45 3.98
C ARG A 55 -18.86 -5.22 4.35
N GLU A 56 -19.16 -5.04 5.62
CA GLU A 56 -20.51 -4.74 6.12
C GLU A 56 -20.87 -3.25 5.95
N LEU A 57 -19.87 -2.39 5.75
CA LEU A 57 -20.08 -0.96 5.50
C LEU A 57 -20.31 -0.67 4.01
N GLY A 58 -21.33 0.14 3.73
CA GLY A 58 -21.49 0.78 2.43
C GLY A 58 -20.31 1.69 2.08
N ALA A 59 -20.10 1.97 0.79
CA ALA A 59 -18.91 2.68 0.32
C ALA A 59 -18.71 4.07 0.97
N ALA A 60 -19.79 4.85 1.12
CA ALA A 60 -19.73 6.18 1.74
C ALA A 60 -19.36 6.10 3.24
N ASP A 61 -19.99 5.18 3.98
CA ASP A 61 -19.72 4.98 5.41
C ASP A 61 -18.30 4.45 5.63
N ARG A 62 -17.84 3.54 4.76
CA ARG A 62 -16.46 3.05 4.77
C ARG A 62 -15.46 4.18 4.55
N ALA A 63 -15.73 5.11 3.63
CA ALA A 63 -14.85 6.26 3.39
C ALA A 63 -14.73 7.16 4.63
N MET A 64 -15.84 7.48 5.29
CA MET A 64 -15.85 8.26 6.53
C MET A 64 -15.07 7.58 7.65
N ALA A 65 -15.24 6.27 7.77
CA ALA A 65 -14.58 5.48 8.78
C ALA A 65 -13.05 5.37 8.54
N ILE A 66 -12.62 5.24 7.27
CA ILE A 66 -11.19 5.27 6.90
C ILE A 66 -10.58 6.65 7.17
N ALA A 67 -11.29 7.74 6.84
CA ALA A 67 -10.83 9.09 7.12
C ALA A 67 -10.60 9.31 8.62
N ALA A 68 -11.56 8.90 9.46
CA ALA A 68 -11.44 9.00 10.91
C ALA A 68 -10.29 8.16 11.48
N GLN A 69 -10.05 6.98 10.89
CA GLN A 69 -8.89 6.16 11.25
C GLN A 69 -7.58 6.89 10.97
N GLN A 70 -7.42 7.46 9.77
CA GLN A 70 -6.22 8.19 9.41
C GLN A 70 -6.00 9.43 10.29
N GLU A 71 -7.08 10.18 10.56
CA GLU A 71 -7.02 11.31 11.47
C GLU A 71 -6.63 10.91 12.90
N ALA A 72 -7.17 9.79 13.40
CA ALA A 72 -6.88 9.30 14.74
C ALA A 72 -5.41 8.89 14.88
N VAL A 73 -4.87 8.14 13.92
CA VAL A 73 -3.47 7.73 14.00
C VAL A 73 -2.51 8.91 13.81
N ASN A 74 -2.88 9.89 12.99
CA ASN A 74 -2.11 11.11 12.77
C ASN A 74 -2.09 12.02 14.01
N SER A 75 -3.25 12.30 14.59
CA SER A 75 -3.38 13.18 15.76
C SER A 75 -2.98 12.49 17.06
N GLY A 76 -3.16 11.17 17.15
CA GLY A 76 -3.08 10.42 18.40
C GLY A 76 -4.23 10.65 19.35
N GLU A 77 -5.33 11.23 18.87
CA GLU A 77 -6.54 11.45 19.64
C GLU A 77 -7.68 10.58 19.12
N ARG A 78 -8.67 10.35 19.98
CA ARG A 78 -9.88 9.64 19.58
C ARG A 78 -10.61 10.45 18.51
N ARG A 79 -10.96 9.82 17.39
CA ARG A 79 -11.77 10.45 16.34
C ARG A 79 -13.09 9.70 16.19
N SER A 80 -14.18 10.43 16.27
CA SER A 80 -15.52 9.90 16.02
C SER A 80 -15.92 10.18 14.58
N TRP A 81 -16.78 9.33 14.02
CA TRP A 81 -17.33 9.51 12.68
C TRP A 81 -18.75 8.98 12.60
N ARG A 82 -19.48 9.50 11.63
CA ARG A 82 -20.83 9.06 11.30
C ARG A 82 -20.95 9.00 9.78
N GLY A 83 -21.42 7.86 9.30
CA GLY A 83 -21.73 7.61 7.91
C GLY A 83 -23.08 8.19 7.51
N ALA A 84 -23.29 8.29 6.20
CA ALA A 84 -24.54 8.77 5.61
C ALA A 84 -25.66 7.72 5.70
N HIS A 85 -25.31 6.43 5.77
CA HIS A 85 -26.27 5.31 5.77
C HIS A 85 -26.53 4.72 7.15
N GLY A 86 -26.18 5.46 8.21
CA GLY A 86 -26.54 5.12 9.58
C GLY A 86 -25.46 4.34 10.34
N ALA A 87 -24.39 3.87 9.69
CA ALA A 87 -23.23 3.37 10.43
C ALA A 87 -22.50 4.52 11.12
N TYR A 88 -21.95 4.27 12.30
CA TYR A 88 -21.17 5.27 13.04
C TYR A 88 -20.15 4.59 13.93
N GLY A 89 -19.22 5.35 14.47
CA GLY A 89 -18.21 4.78 15.32
C GLY A 89 -17.15 5.76 15.75
N PHE A 90 -16.07 5.21 16.30
CA PHE A 90 -14.90 5.97 16.67
C PHE A 90 -13.65 5.11 16.58
N VAL A 91 -12.51 5.79 16.44
CA VAL A 91 -11.19 5.19 16.43
C VAL A 91 -10.42 5.73 17.62
N GLU A 92 -9.84 4.81 18.38
CA GLU A 92 -9.05 5.08 19.57
C GLU A 92 -7.60 4.63 19.33
N PRO A 93 -6.68 5.57 19.11
CA PRO A 93 -5.26 5.24 18.97
C PRO A 93 -4.62 5.04 20.35
N ALA A 94 -3.70 4.10 20.44
CA ALA A 94 -2.82 3.94 21.58
C ALA A 94 -1.64 4.93 21.49
N ALA A 95 -0.86 5.00 22.57
CA ALA A 95 0.43 5.68 22.55
C ALA A 95 1.38 5.03 21.55
N GLU A 96 2.33 5.81 21.04
CA GLU A 96 3.40 5.31 20.19
C GLU A 96 4.28 4.29 20.97
N ASN A 97 4.62 3.17 20.34
CA ASN A 97 5.37 2.05 20.91
C ASN A 97 6.72 1.82 20.19
N GLY A 98 7.80 1.71 20.98
CA GLY A 98 9.12 1.20 20.56
C GLY A 98 10.00 2.11 19.67
N VAL A 99 11.12 1.53 19.20
CA VAL A 99 12.17 2.19 18.37
C VAL A 99 11.76 2.33 16.88
N GLY A 100 10.52 1.97 16.55
CA GLY A 100 9.97 2.02 15.18
C GLY A 100 8.81 2.98 14.98
N GLY A 101 8.38 3.68 16.04
CA GLY A 101 7.31 4.69 15.98
C GLY A 101 5.97 4.14 15.51
N CYS A 102 5.60 2.93 15.93
CA CYS A 102 4.28 2.37 15.63
C CYS A 102 3.28 2.70 16.72
N ARG A 103 1.99 2.58 16.42
CA ARG A 103 0.92 2.71 17.40
C ARG A 103 -0.21 1.79 17.05
N ASP A 104 -0.73 1.09 18.05
CA ASP A 104 -1.94 0.32 17.87
C ASP A 104 -3.15 1.25 17.87
N TYR A 105 -4.26 0.81 17.29
CA TYR A 105 -5.53 1.50 17.37
C TYR A 105 -6.68 0.51 17.42
N THR A 106 -7.78 0.94 18.02
CA THR A 106 -9.03 0.20 18.07
C THR A 106 -10.13 1.01 17.41
N HIS A 107 -10.80 0.42 16.43
CA HIS A 107 -11.91 1.03 15.72
C HIS A 107 -13.21 0.34 16.11
N LYS A 108 -14.07 1.05 16.83
CA LYS A 108 -15.42 0.58 17.16
C LYS A 108 -16.40 1.11 16.13
N VAL A 109 -17.16 0.23 15.52
CA VAL A 109 -18.13 0.52 14.46
C VAL A 109 -19.49 -0.03 14.88
N PHE A 110 -20.56 0.70 14.63
CA PHE A 110 -21.93 0.26 14.87
C PHE A 110 -22.65 0.19 13.53
N ILE A 111 -23.16 -0.99 13.17
CA ILE A 111 -23.88 -1.27 11.93
C ILE A 111 -25.24 -1.84 12.34
N ASP A 112 -26.34 -1.20 11.96
CA ASP A 112 -27.70 -1.53 12.42
C ASP A 112 -27.82 -1.63 13.96
N GLY A 113 -27.06 -0.81 14.69
CA GLY A 113 -27.00 -0.84 16.15
C GLY A 113 -26.19 -2.00 16.75
N ARG A 114 -25.65 -2.92 15.93
CA ARG A 114 -24.76 -4.00 16.39
C ARG A 114 -23.32 -3.49 16.48
N PRO A 115 -22.65 -3.62 17.63
CA PRO A 115 -21.26 -3.21 17.78
C PRO A 115 -20.33 -4.21 17.10
N GLN A 116 -19.42 -3.68 16.29
CA GLN A 116 -18.30 -4.36 15.66
C GLN A 116 -17.00 -3.69 16.12
N GLN A 117 -15.94 -4.47 16.26
CA GLN A 117 -14.63 -3.95 16.65
C GLN A 117 -13.58 -4.46 15.67
N ALA A 118 -12.81 -3.53 15.12
CA ALA A 118 -11.56 -3.81 14.43
C ALA A 118 -10.40 -3.30 15.27
N LYS A 119 -9.28 -3.99 15.21
CA LYS A 119 -8.01 -3.52 15.77
C LYS A 119 -7.02 -3.46 14.64
N GLY A 120 -6.09 -2.52 14.76
CA GLY A 120 -5.00 -2.45 13.83
C GLY A 120 -3.79 -1.72 14.40
N GLN A 121 -2.79 -1.54 13.56
CA GLN A 121 -1.56 -0.84 13.86
C GLN A 121 -1.24 0.16 12.75
N ALA A 122 -0.72 1.31 13.13
CA ALA A 122 -0.17 2.30 12.22
C ALA A 122 1.27 2.61 12.60
N CYS A 123 2.17 2.61 11.63
CA CYS A 123 3.58 2.92 11.82
C CYS A 123 3.94 4.27 11.20
N LYS A 124 4.64 5.09 11.98
CA LYS A 124 5.19 6.35 11.52
C LYS A 124 6.33 6.08 10.56
N ARG A 125 6.29 6.73 9.41
CA ARG A 125 7.34 6.69 8.40
C ARG A 125 8.42 7.72 8.71
N PRO A 126 9.62 7.59 8.12
CA PRO A 126 10.69 8.58 8.27
C PRO A 126 10.32 10.00 7.83
N ASP A 127 9.35 10.14 6.92
CA ASP A 127 8.80 11.42 6.47
C ASP A 127 7.79 12.06 7.45
N GLY A 128 7.51 11.38 8.57
CA GLY A 128 6.54 11.81 9.59
C GLY A 128 5.10 11.41 9.32
N SER A 129 4.79 10.81 8.16
CA SER A 129 3.44 10.32 7.84
C SER A 129 3.14 9.00 8.55
N TRP A 130 1.88 8.76 8.90
CA TRP A 130 1.46 7.48 9.47
C TRP A 130 0.90 6.57 8.41
N ARG A 131 1.39 5.32 8.37
CA ARG A 131 0.86 4.26 7.51
C ARG A 131 0.18 3.20 8.36
N VAL A 132 -1.09 2.95 8.08
CA VAL A 132 -1.82 1.78 8.62
C VAL A 132 -1.27 0.50 8.00
N THR A 133 -0.93 -0.49 8.82
CA THR A 133 -0.29 -1.75 8.39
C THR A 133 -1.16 -3.00 8.56
N GLY A 134 -2.32 -2.89 9.21
CA GLY A 134 -3.27 -3.99 9.40
C GLY A 134 -4.19 -3.73 10.57
#